data_AF-A0A0F9CM81-F1
#
_entry.id   AF-A0A0F9CM81-F1
#
_cell.length_a   1.000
_cell.length_b   1.000
_cell.length_c   1.000
_cell.angle_alpha   90.00
_cell.angle_beta   90.00
_cell.angle_gamma   90.00
#
_symmetry.space_group_name_H-M   'P 1'
#
loop_
_entity.id
_entity.type
_entity.pdbx_description
1 polymer ?
#
loop_
_entity_poly.entity_id
_entity_poly.type
_entity_poly.pdbx_seq_one_letter_code
_entity_poly.pdbx_strand_id
1 'polypeptide(L)'
;ICVFGNIKLVLYDMRKGSPTKGTFQEVCYGDDNYCLIHIPPGIANASQGLGAPFSIMVNVTSEPHDPKLKYRRINPKTDEIPYDWTRGNY
;
A
#
# COMPACT_ATOMS: atom_id res chain seq x y z
N ILE A 1 8.60 -4.85 -2.72
CA ILE A 1 9.06 -6.11 -2.08
C ILE A 1 9.42 -5.83 -0.62
N CYS A 2 9.28 -6.80 0.27
CA CYS A 2 9.71 -6.69 1.66
C CYS A 2 10.89 -7.65 1.85
N VAL A 3 12.03 -7.11 2.29
CA VAL A 3 13.31 -7.83 2.35
C VAL A 3 13.69 -8.25 3.77
N PHE A 4 12.91 -7.80 4.76
CA PHE A 4 13.04 -8.18 6.17
C PHE A 4 11.74 -7.85 6.90
N GLY A 5 11.26 -8.76 7.74
CA GLY A 5 10.01 -8.62 8.49
C GLY A 5 8.76 -8.83 7.63
N ASN A 6 7.61 -8.43 8.16
CA ASN A 6 6.31 -8.61 7.51
C ASN A 6 5.55 -7.29 7.43
N ILE A 7 4.94 -7.04 6.27
CA ILE A 7 4.20 -5.81 5.98
C ILE A 7 2.78 -6.16 5.52
N LYS A 8 1.80 -5.44 6.05
CA LYS A 8 0.47 -5.33 5.46
C LYS A 8 0.46 -4.20 4.46
N LEU A 9 0.23 -4.51 3.19
CA LEU A 9 -0.03 -3.55 2.13
C LEU A 9 -1.53 -3.48 1.88
N VAL A 10 -2.09 -2.28 1.94
CA VAL A 10 -3.48 -1.99 1.61
C VAL A 10 -3.50 -1.22 0.30
N LEU A 11 -4.32 -1.68 -0.64
CA LEU A 11 -4.54 -1.09 -1.95
C LEU A 11 -6.01 -0.70 -2.08
N TYR A 12 -6.26 0.49 -2.60
CA TYR A 12 -7.61 0.99 -2.88
C TYR A 12 -7.71 1.52 -4.30
N ASP A 13 -8.59 0.94 -5.09
CA ASP A 13 -8.73 1.29 -6.50
C ASP A 13 -9.54 2.58 -6.68
N MET A 14 -8.85 3.66 -7.06
CA MET A 14 -9.48 4.96 -7.30
C MET A 14 -9.72 5.25 -8.80
N ARG A 15 -9.37 4.32 -9.69
CA ARG A 15 -9.37 4.55 -11.14
C ARG A 15 -10.80 4.74 -11.64
N LYS A 16 -11.06 5.86 -12.33
CA LYS A 16 -12.36 6.14 -12.94
C LYS A 16 -12.65 5.09 -14.02
N GLY A 17 -13.84 4.49 -13.97
CA GLY A 17 -14.25 3.45 -14.93
C GLY A 17 -13.68 2.05 -14.67
N SER A 18 -12.87 1.87 -13.61
CA SER A 18 -12.44 0.53 -13.21
C SER A 18 -13.63 -0.29 -12.68
N PRO A 19 -13.76 -1.58 -13.06
CA PRO A 19 -14.80 -2.46 -12.52
C PRO A 19 -14.60 -2.73 -11.02
N THR A 20 -13.39 -2.52 -10.49
CA THR A 20 -13.03 -2.69 -9.08
C THR A 20 -12.89 -1.34 -8.36
N LYS A 21 -13.36 -0.24 -8.94
CA LYS A 21 -13.29 1.08 -8.29
C LYS A 21 -13.97 1.02 -6.92
N GLY A 22 -13.28 1.50 -5.88
CA GLY A 22 -13.78 1.51 -4.52
C GLY A 22 -13.60 0.19 -3.75
N THR A 23 -12.94 -0.81 -4.34
CA THR A 23 -12.61 -2.05 -3.64
C THR A 23 -11.24 -1.97 -3.00
N PHE A 24 -11.09 -2.65 -1.86
CA PHE A 24 -9.82 -2.85 -1.19
C PHE A 24 -9.19 -4.19 -1.58
N GLN A 25 -7.87 -4.21 -1.64
CA GLN A 25 -7.07 -5.43 -1.64
C GLN A 25 -6.01 -5.32 -0.55
N GLU A 26 -5.90 -6.36 0.26
CA GLU A 26 -4.91 -6.45 1.33
C GLU A 26 -3.92 -7.56 1.00
N VAL A 27 -2.63 -7.30 1.21
CA VAL A 27 -1.58 -8.30 1.03
C VAL A 27 -0.63 -8.24 2.21
N CYS A 28 -0.57 -9.31 3.00
CA CYS A 28 0.47 -9.52 3.99
C CYS A 28 1.64 -10.25 3.33
N TYR A 29 2.81 -9.61 3.28
CA TYR A 29 3.98 -10.13 2.57
C TYR A 29 5.29 -9.77 3.28
N GLY A 30 6.34 -10.53 3.02
CA GLY A 30 7.58 -10.45 3.79
C GLY A 30 8.24 -11.81 3.93
N ASP A 31 8.86 -12.05 5.09
CA ASP A 31 9.60 -13.27 5.39
C ASP A 31 8.74 -14.54 5.21
N ASP A 32 7.46 -14.49 5.61
CA ASP A 32 6.54 -15.64 5.54
C ASP A 32 5.80 -15.76 4.19
N ASN A 33 5.83 -14.70 3.38
CA ASN A 33 5.18 -14.66 2.07
C ASN A 33 5.97 -13.75 1.12
N TYR A 34 7.04 -14.31 0.57
CA TYR A 34 7.95 -13.59 -0.31
C TYR A 34 7.34 -13.41 -1.71
N CYS A 35 6.87 -12.21 -2.01
CA CYS A 35 6.32 -11.87 -3.31
C CYS A 35 6.71 -10.46 -3.78
N LEU A 36 6.71 -10.30 -5.11
CA LEU A 36 6.78 -8.99 -5.75
C LEU A 36 5.36 -8.51 -6.05
N ILE A 37 5.00 -7.36 -5.49
CA ILE A 37 3.71 -6.73 -5.73
C ILE A 37 3.92 -5.62 -6.76
N HIS A 38 3.14 -5.68 -7.84
CA HIS A 38 3.10 -4.66 -8.88
C HIS A 38 1.81 -3.86 -8.77
N ILE A 39 1.92 -2.53 -8.65
CA ILE A 39 0.78 -1.63 -8.42
C ILE A 39 0.59 -0.71 -9.64
N PRO A 40 -0.49 -0.88 -10.42
CA PRO A 40 -0.81 0.03 -11.51
C PRO A 40 -1.05 1.49 -11.06
N PRO A 41 -0.83 2.48 -11.95
CA PRO A 41 -1.15 3.88 -11.67
C PRO A 41 -2.62 4.10 -11.28
N GLY A 42 -2.85 5.04 -10.36
CA GLY A 42 -4.20 5.42 -9.91
C GLY A 42 -4.77 4.54 -8.79
N ILE A 43 -4.00 3.59 -8.27
CA ILE A 43 -4.32 2.85 -7.04
C ILE A 43 -3.66 3.55 -5.86
N ALA A 44 -4.44 3.90 -4.85
CA ALA A 44 -3.91 4.39 -3.58
C ALA A 44 -3.33 3.22 -2.79
N ASN A 45 -2.17 3.42 -2.16
CA ASN A 45 -1.50 2.39 -1.38
C ASN A 45 -1.05 2.93 -0.02
N ALA A 46 -1.04 2.04 0.97
CA ALA A 46 -0.53 2.31 2.31
C ALA A 46 0.06 1.02 2.90
N SER A 47 1.11 1.15 3.71
CA SER A 47 1.83 0.01 4.28
C SER A 47 1.95 0.14 5.79
N GLN A 48 1.77 -0.98 6.49
CA GLN A 48 1.92 -1.09 7.94
C GLN A 48 2.87 -2.26 8.26
N GLY A 49 3.90 -2.02 9.07
CA GLY A 49 4.73 -3.10 9.59
C GLY A 49 3.95 -3.93 10.61
N LEU A 50 4.07 -5.26 10.54
CA LEU A 50 3.29 -6.20 11.34
C LEU A 50 4.02 -6.77 12.55
N GLY A 51 5.33 -6.54 12.68
CA GLY A 51 6.13 -7.20 13.72
C GLY A 51 7.37 -6.44 14.15
N ALA A 52 7.90 -6.85 15.30
CA ALA A 52 9.17 -6.41 15.84
C ALA A 52 10.34 -7.20 15.20
N PRO A 53 11.55 -6.62 15.13
CA PRO A 53 11.90 -5.26 15.56
C PRO A 53 11.46 -4.18 14.57
N PHE A 54 11.38 -4.49 13.27
CA PHE A 54 10.95 -3.59 12.21
C PHE A 54 10.75 -4.39 10.91
N SER A 55 10.31 -3.71 9.84
CA SER A 55 10.26 -4.28 8.49
C SER A 55 10.93 -3.34 7.48
N ILE A 56 11.59 -3.92 6.48
CA ILE A 56 12.26 -3.16 5.41
C ILE A 56 11.51 -3.39 4.10
N MET A 57 10.92 -2.32 3.58
CA MET A 57 10.23 -2.30 2.29
C MET A 57 11.10 -1.64 1.22
N VAL A 58 11.19 -2.27 0.07
CA VAL A 58 11.74 -1.67 -1.14
C VAL A 58 10.62 -1.43 -2.13
N ASN A 59 10.34 -0.15 -2.37
CA ASN A 59 9.47 0.32 -3.44
C ASN A 59 10.33 0.80 -4.61
N VAL A 60 10.04 0.33 -5.82
CA VAL A 60 10.71 0.76 -7.05
C VAL A 60 9.66 1.42 -7.93
N THR A 61 9.82 2.72 -8.16
CA THR A 61 8.88 3.51 -8.96
C THR A 61 9.15 3.33 -10.45
N SER A 62 8.09 3.33 -11.26
CA SER A 62 8.21 3.30 -12.72
C SER A 62 8.80 4.58 -13.31
N GLU A 63 8.65 5.69 -12.59
CA GLU A 63 9.12 7.01 -13.01
C GLU A 63 10.13 7.59 -12.01
N PRO A 64 11.08 8.42 -12.46
CA PRO A 64 11.97 9.18 -11.60
C PRO A 64 11.19 10.14 -10.68
N HIS A 65 11.77 10.43 -9.51
CA HIS A 65 11.19 11.42 -8.62
C HIS A 65 11.28 12.84 -9.22
N ASP A 66 10.14 13.47 -9.47
CA ASP A 66 10.05 14.90 -9.76
C ASP A 66 9.55 15.68 -8.52
N PRO A 67 10.37 16.55 -7.90
CA PRO A 67 9.97 17.35 -6.75
C PRO A 67 8.95 18.46 -7.09
N LYS A 68 8.77 18.82 -8.37
CA LYS A 68 7.74 19.77 -8.82
C LYS A 68 6.36 19.12 -8.86
N LEU A 69 6.30 17.80 -9.04
CA LEU A 69 5.06 17.03 -8.95
C LEU A 69 4.71 16.83 -7.47
N LYS A 70 3.63 17.48 -7.03
CA LYS A 70 3.04 17.18 -5.72
C LYS A 70 2.35 15.83 -5.78
N TYR A 71 3.02 14.79 -5.32
CA TYR A 71 2.38 13.49 -5.09
C TYR A 71 1.19 13.68 -4.13
N ARG A 72 0.03 13.19 -4.52
CA ARG A 72 -1.15 13.23 -3.66
C ARG A 72 -0.91 12.29 -2.49
N ARG A 73 -0.65 12.86 -1.31
CA ARG A 73 -0.66 12.15 -0.05
C ARG A 73 -2.06 12.21 0.55
N ILE A 74 -2.66 11.06 0.77
CA ILE A 74 -3.97 10.95 1.41
C ILE A 74 -3.74 10.68 2.89
N ASN A 75 -4.44 11.41 3.76
CA ASN A 75 -4.34 11.19 5.20
C ASN A 75 -5.15 9.93 5.56
N PRO A 76 -4.54 8.90 6.16
CA PRO A 76 -5.26 7.67 6.51
C PRO A 76 -6.32 7.86 7.60
N LYS A 77 -6.37 9.03 8.26
CA LYS A 77 -7.35 9.37 9.30
C LYS A 77 -8.56 10.16 8.78
N THR A 78 -8.66 10.41 7.48
CA THR A 78 -9.83 11.07 6.87
C THR A 78 -10.70 10.07 6.14
N ASP A 79 -11.97 10.42 5.93
CA ASP A 79 -12.95 9.55 5.26
C ASP A 79 -12.78 9.45 3.73
N GLU A 80 -11.70 10.02 3.17
CA GLU A 80 -11.43 9.98 1.73
C GLU A 80 -11.18 8.55 1.25
N ILE A 81 -10.50 7.75 2.07
CA ILE A 81 -10.38 6.30 1.90
C ILE A 81 -10.97 5.67 3.16
N PRO A 82 -12.15 5.03 3.08
CA PRO A 82 -12.88 4.52 4.26
C PRO A 82 -12.27 3.20 4.75
N TYR A 83 -10.98 3.20 5.06
CA TYR A 83 -10.25 2.03 5.54
C TYR A 83 -10.05 2.10 7.06
N ASP A 84 -10.45 1.04 7.74
CA ASP A 84 -10.33 0.91 9.19
C ASP A 84 -8.99 0.24 9.56
N TRP A 85 -8.03 1.07 9.95
CA TRP A 85 -6.69 0.65 10.39
C TRP A 85 -6.67 0.02 11.79
N THR A 86 -7.79 0.00 12.52
CA THR A 86 -7.85 -0.62 13.85
C THR A 86 -8.09 -2.13 13.78
N ARG A 87 -8.39 -2.66 12.60
CA ARG A 87 -8.65 -4.09 12.38
C ARG A 87 -7.38 -4.92 12.59
N GLY A 88 -7.28 -5.56 13.75
CA GLY A 88 -6.17 -6.41 14.16
C GLY A 88 -6.16 -7.84 13.60
N ASN A 89 -6.96 -8.16 12.59
CA ASN A 89 -7.01 -9.51 12.03
C ASN A 89 -5.88 -9.68 10.99
N TYR A 90 -4.71 -10.07 11.45
CA TYR A 90 -3.58 -10.48 10.62
C TYR A 90 -2.91 -11.70 11.24
#